data_AF-A0A6P0SBY5-F1
#
_entry.id   AF-A0A6P0SBY5-F1
#
_cell.length_a   1.000
_cell.length_b   1.000
_cell.length_c   1.000
_cell.angle_alpha   90.00
_cell.angle_beta   90.00
_cell.angle_gamma   90.00
#
_symmetry.space_group_name_H-M   'P 1'
#
loop_
_entity.id
_entity.type
_entity.pdbx_description
1 polymer ?
#
loop_
_entity_poly.entity_id
_entity_poly.type
_entity_poly.pdbx_seq_one_letter_code
_entity_poly.pdbx_strand_id
1 'polypeptide(L)'
;IGITIKANKGLGKTHLLSRVRHQLQADGSAWFVYMTDYNDLNRIKPEFLKTLALSLKEVGSQGVTQWQELGTALANEAMQKNYTSQQLVNVFPNALAKNPRLIEQLTDKVLEIKTDIDNPYLIKGIFWTLSNQQAIYAINWLSGKSLAQKKADEMELPNDSEDDKDHFDITCQILDLISDYNPLVVCFDQLDGTECDDAGFSRAQVIASLATDLYNSLKRGVLLTAMFPETWTHQIRALELNDAVVDRIGEREVELKPLNSDQIIALVYLRLKEFYAENKLTPPQPVYPFSEETLKELGKQRPTARDVLKWCQTNWGLPNGKQVSSHRPPINPVSSAYNNEIKNIDNIDNEEYMEDDSQLTNAIKFCLKQLIGQIVEGVTIEKIEAPVKPKNKYLGVKILGKQEDKTVKIGIAVIQTSSSNSVTAGLSHLGNYKKYDLTRGCLVRSKPISPNAKKAQESLNNLKAQEGKWVVLKTEDVKPLIAIRAVYDSREDYELSEEQIKDFISKTNLAIDNRLLRKILSAPSVEIPEEAVHEEA
;
A
#
# COMPACT_ATOMS: atom_id res chain seq x y z
N ILE A 1 14.03 -6.26 -19.43
CA ILE A 1 14.56 -4.91 -19.77
C ILE A 1 14.25 -3.95 -18.64
N GLY A 2 15.21 -3.11 -18.24
CA GLY A 2 14.98 -1.99 -17.32
C GLY A 2 14.76 -0.66 -18.02
N ILE A 3 13.76 0.09 -17.55
CA ILE A 3 13.47 1.44 -18.02
C ILE A 3 13.40 2.39 -16.82
N THR A 4 14.26 3.39 -16.81
CA THR A 4 14.23 4.47 -15.82
C THR A 4 13.54 5.70 -16.39
N ILE A 5 12.43 6.11 -15.78
CA ILE A 5 11.72 7.36 -16.07
C ILE A 5 12.23 8.44 -15.12
N LYS A 6 12.89 9.45 -15.69
CA LYS A 6 13.41 10.61 -14.98
C LYS A 6 12.52 11.80 -15.24
N ALA A 7 11.99 12.41 -14.18
CA ALA A 7 11.32 13.68 -14.33
C ALA A 7 11.22 14.41 -13.01
N ASN A 8 11.48 15.72 -13.04
CA ASN A 8 11.15 16.63 -11.96
C ASN A 8 9.68 16.54 -11.56
N LYS A 9 9.45 16.92 -10.32
CA LYS A 9 8.13 17.08 -9.71
C LYS A 9 7.16 17.86 -10.61
N GLY A 10 5.92 17.39 -10.69
CA GLY A 10 4.86 18.05 -11.47
C GLY A 10 4.85 17.78 -12.98
N LEU A 11 5.88 17.11 -13.54
CA LEU A 11 5.93 16.77 -14.97
C LEU A 11 5.00 15.61 -15.38
N GLY A 12 4.54 14.81 -14.43
CA GLY A 12 3.54 13.77 -14.66
C GLY A 12 4.06 12.33 -14.72
N LYS A 13 5.12 11.98 -13.97
CA LYS A 13 5.63 10.59 -13.85
C LYS A 13 4.52 9.59 -13.50
N THR A 14 3.90 9.77 -12.35
CA THR A 14 2.81 8.93 -11.85
C THR A 14 1.61 8.91 -12.80
N HIS A 15 1.31 10.03 -13.47
CA HIS A 15 0.24 10.08 -14.47
C HIS A 15 0.57 9.23 -15.71
N LEU A 16 1.81 9.27 -16.19
CA LEU A 16 2.28 8.43 -17.29
C LEU A 16 2.19 6.94 -16.90
N LEU A 17 2.71 6.58 -15.72
CA LEU A 17 2.68 5.21 -15.22
C LEU A 17 1.25 4.68 -15.06
N SER A 18 0.35 5.50 -14.49
CA SER A 18 -1.07 5.18 -14.39
C SER A 18 -1.70 4.94 -15.77
N ARG A 19 -1.41 5.79 -16.77
CA ARG A 19 -1.91 5.58 -18.15
C ARG A 19 -1.39 4.30 -18.77
N VAL A 20 -0.11 3.99 -18.59
CA VAL A 20 0.48 2.72 -19.05
C VAL A 20 -0.23 1.54 -18.38
N ARG A 21 -0.37 1.56 -17.05
CA ARG A 21 -1.10 0.53 -16.31
C ARG A 21 -2.52 0.32 -16.84
N HIS A 22 -3.31 1.39 -16.94
CA HIS A 22 -4.69 1.30 -17.41
C HIS A 22 -4.80 0.77 -18.83
N GLN A 23 -3.89 1.16 -19.72
CA GLN A 23 -3.88 0.65 -21.09
C GLN A 23 -3.60 -0.86 -21.12
N LEU A 24 -2.55 -1.31 -20.43
CA LEU A 24 -2.16 -2.72 -20.37
C LEU A 24 -3.23 -3.60 -19.70
N GLN A 25 -3.90 -3.07 -18.67
CA GLN A 25 -5.00 -3.77 -18.01
C GLN A 25 -6.24 -3.87 -18.92
N ALA A 26 -6.57 -2.80 -19.66
CA ALA A 26 -7.76 -2.74 -20.50
C ALA A 26 -7.65 -3.63 -21.75
N ASP A 27 -6.46 -3.73 -22.36
CA ASP A 27 -6.24 -4.59 -23.53
C ASP A 27 -5.73 -6.00 -23.17
N GLY A 28 -5.35 -6.23 -21.91
CA GLY A 28 -4.85 -7.51 -21.41
C GLY A 28 -3.44 -7.85 -21.89
N SER A 29 -2.71 -6.92 -22.49
CA SER A 29 -1.42 -7.16 -23.13
C SER A 29 -0.26 -7.40 -22.17
N ALA A 30 -0.43 -7.05 -20.88
CA ALA A 30 0.52 -7.38 -19.83
C ALA A 30 -0.13 -7.35 -18.44
N TRP A 31 0.45 -8.09 -17.50
CA TRP A 31 0.15 -7.92 -16.07
C TRP A 31 1.07 -6.86 -15.46
N PHE A 32 0.51 -6.05 -14.57
CA PHE A 32 1.16 -4.86 -14.06
C PHE A 32 1.22 -4.87 -12.52
N VAL A 33 2.43 -4.96 -11.98
CA VAL A 33 2.70 -4.88 -10.55
C VAL A 33 3.16 -3.47 -10.24
N TYR A 34 2.48 -2.79 -9.31
CA TYR A 34 2.74 -1.39 -8.99
C TYR A 34 3.08 -1.21 -7.52
N MET A 35 4.31 -0.76 -7.22
CA MET A 35 4.78 -0.51 -5.87
C MET A 35 5.05 0.98 -5.66
N THR A 36 4.41 1.54 -4.63
CA THR A 36 4.57 2.94 -4.16
C THR A 36 4.82 3.04 -2.67
N ASP A 37 4.39 2.04 -1.90
CA ASP A 37 4.50 2.02 -0.46
C ASP A 37 5.72 1.22 -0.03
N TYR A 38 6.61 1.87 0.72
CA TYR A 38 7.89 1.33 1.19
C TYR A 38 7.95 1.47 2.71
N ASN A 39 7.17 0.66 3.43
CA ASN A 39 6.89 0.87 4.86
C ASN A 39 8.11 0.54 5.75
N ASP A 40 8.83 -0.53 5.42
CA ASP A 40 10.05 -0.98 6.08
C ASP A 40 11.09 -1.42 5.04
N LEU A 41 12.04 -0.53 4.77
CA LEU A 41 13.14 -0.78 3.83
C LEU A 41 13.99 -2.02 4.22
N ASN A 42 14.03 -2.40 5.50
CA ASN A 42 14.74 -3.61 5.95
C ASN A 42 14.00 -4.91 5.57
N ARG A 43 12.72 -4.82 5.20
CA ARG A 43 11.86 -5.96 4.84
C ARG A 43 11.30 -5.82 3.43
N ILE A 44 12.04 -5.17 2.53
CA ILE A 44 11.55 -4.82 1.20
C ILE A 44 11.18 -6.04 0.34
N LYS A 45 11.91 -7.16 0.45
CA LYS A 45 11.62 -8.40 -0.28
C LYS A 45 10.25 -8.99 0.13
N PRO A 46 9.96 -9.19 1.43
CA PRO A 46 8.61 -9.51 1.89
C PRO A 46 7.53 -8.49 1.46
N GLU A 47 7.82 -7.19 1.52
CA GLU A 47 6.87 -6.14 1.10
C GLU A 47 6.56 -6.21 -0.41
N PHE A 48 7.56 -6.53 -1.22
CA PHE A 48 7.37 -6.73 -2.66
C PHE A 48 6.55 -7.98 -2.96
N LEU A 49 6.80 -9.11 -2.29
CA LEU A 49 5.96 -10.31 -2.43
C LEU A 49 4.50 -10.00 -2.08
N LYS A 50 4.28 -9.26 -1.00
CA LYS A 50 2.96 -8.79 -0.61
C LYS A 50 2.35 -7.94 -1.73
N THR A 51 3.06 -6.93 -2.22
CA THR A 51 2.61 -6.04 -3.31
C THR A 51 2.28 -6.81 -4.59
N LEU A 52 3.10 -7.79 -4.96
CA LEU A 52 2.87 -8.68 -6.09
C LEU A 52 1.55 -9.45 -5.94
N ALA A 53 1.37 -10.13 -4.80
CA ALA A 53 0.17 -10.94 -4.58
C ALA A 53 -1.11 -10.10 -4.55
N LEU A 54 -1.03 -8.87 -4.07
CA LEU A 54 -2.14 -7.92 -4.05
C LEU A 54 -2.42 -7.35 -5.44
N SER A 55 -1.38 -7.02 -6.21
CA SER A 55 -1.55 -6.54 -7.59
C SER A 55 -2.31 -7.57 -8.45
N LEU A 56 -2.05 -8.86 -8.23
CA LEU A 56 -2.71 -9.96 -8.95
C LEU A 56 -4.14 -10.28 -8.48
N LYS A 57 -4.58 -9.69 -7.36
CA LYS A 57 -5.98 -9.76 -6.91
C LYS A 57 -6.89 -8.86 -7.74
N GLU A 58 -6.34 -7.84 -8.41
CA GLU A 58 -7.09 -6.95 -9.28
C GLU A 58 -7.77 -7.70 -10.43
N VAL A 59 -8.92 -7.17 -10.87
CA VAL A 59 -9.66 -7.73 -12.01
C VAL A 59 -8.83 -7.56 -13.28
N GLY A 60 -8.53 -8.69 -13.92
CA GLY A 60 -7.84 -8.74 -15.20
C GLY A 60 -8.78 -8.56 -16.39
N SER A 61 -8.19 -8.66 -17.58
CA SER A 61 -8.90 -8.48 -18.86
C SER A 61 -10.03 -9.48 -19.11
N GLN A 62 -10.04 -10.63 -18.42
CA GLN A 62 -11.05 -11.67 -18.56
C GLN A 62 -12.21 -11.55 -17.57
N GLY A 63 -12.32 -10.44 -16.84
CA GLY A 63 -13.42 -10.16 -15.91
C GLY A 63 -13.39 -10.99 -14.63
N VAL A 64 -12.25 -11.61 -14.32
CA VAL A 64 -11.93 -12.29 -13.06
C VAL A 64 -10.59 -11.78 -12.54
N THR A 65 -10.15 -12.17 -11.34
CA THR A 65 -8.85 -11.70 -10.83
C THR A 65 -7.68 -12.25 -11.65
N GLN A 66 -6.56 -11.55 -11.72
CA GLN A 66 -5.37 -12.05 -12.44
C GLN A 66 -4.84 -13.36 -11.85
N TRP A 67 -4.99 -13.58 -10.53
CA TRP A 67 -4.75 -14.88 -9.91
C TRP A 67 -5.60 -16.00 -10.52
N GLN A 68 -6.88 -15.73 -10.77
CA GLN A 68 -7.79 -16.69 -11.39
C GLN A 68 -7.49 -16.88 -12.89
N GLU A 69 -7.02 -15.84 -13.58
CA GLU A 69 -6.49 -15.98 -14.95
C GLU A 69 -5.28 -16.92 -14.97
N LEU A 70 -4.33 -16.76 -14.03
CA LEU A 70 -3.16 -17.64 -13.89
C LEU A 70 -3.56 -19.09 -13.60
N GLY A 71 -4.44 -19.27 -12.59
CA GLY A 71 -4.93 -20.60 -12.23
C GLY A 71 -5.67 -21.28 -13.37
N THR A 72 -6.40 -20.51 -14.18
CA THR A 72 -7.07 -21.05 -15.38
C THR A 72 -6.07 -21.46 -16.44
N ALA A 73 -5.06 -20.64 -16.70
CA ALA A 73 -4.02 -20.95 -17.68
C ALA A 73 -3.27 -22.25 -17.31
N LEU A 74 -2.87 -22.38 -16.05
CA LEU A 74 -2.25 -23.58 -15.50
C LEU A 74 -3.16 -24.82 -15.59
N ALA A 75 -4.44 -24.67 -15.23
CA ALA A 75 -5.39 -25.78 -15.31
C ALA A 75 -5.64 -26.21 -16.76
N ASN A 76 -5.74 -25.26 -17.69
CA ASN A 76 -5.91 -25.53 -19.11
C ASN A 76 -4.70 -26.27 -19.70
N GLU A 77 -3.48 -25.85 -19.36
CA GLU A 77 -2.25 -26.52 -19.78
C GLU A 77 -2.20 -27.96 -19.23
N ALA A 78 -2.41 -28.14 -17.93
CA ALA A 78 -2.41 -29.45 -17.25
C ALA A 78 -3.52 -30.40 -17.76
N MET A 79 -4.69 -29.87 -18.09
CA MET A 79 -5.83 -30.67 -18.56
C MET A 79 -5.90 -30.81 -20.08
N GLN A 80 -5.08 -30.08 -20.83
CA GLN A 80 -5.19 -29.91 -22.29
C GLN A 80 -6.60 -29.46 -22.70
N LYS A 81 -7.10 -28.42 -22.03
CA LYS A 81 -8.43 -27.84 -22.26
C LYS A 81 -8.34 -26.34 -22.51
N ASN A 82 -9.43 -25.73 -22.98
CA ASN A 82 -9.52 -24.32 -23.30
C ASN A 82 -10.73 -23.67 -22.60
N TYR A 83 -10.80 -23.78 -21.27
CA TYR A 83 -11.79 -23.02 -20.51
C TYR A 83 -11.45 -21.53 -20.52
N THR A 84 -12.45 -20.68 -20.66
CA THR A 84 -12.28 -19.26 -20.27
C THR A 84 -12.15 -19.17 -18.76
N SER A 85 -11.47 -18.12 -18.26
CA SER A 85 -11.25 -17.98 -16.81
C SER A 85 -12.57 -17.87 -16.05
N GLN A 86 -13.55 -17.15 -16.59
CA GLN A 86 -14.88 -17.05 -15.99
C GLN A 86 -15.62 -18.40 -15.97
N GLN A 87 -15.52 -19.21 -17.03
CA GLN A 87 -16.12 -20.55 -17.03
C GLN A 87 -15.48 -21.43 -15.97
N LEU A 88 -14.14 -21.44 -15.88
CA LEU A 88 -13.45 -22.32 -14.93
C LEU A 88 -13.78 -21.93 -13.49
N VAL A 89 -13.67 -20.64 -13.13
CA VAL A 89 -14.01 -20.13 -11.79
C VAL A 89 -15.44 -20.53 -11.38
N ASN A 90 -16.40 -20.52 -12.32
CA ASN A 90 -17.78 -20.89 -12.02
C ASN A 90 -17.97 -22.39 -11.79
N VAL A 91 -17.23 -23.26 -12.50
CA VAL A 91 -17.41 -24.72 -12.40
C VAL A 91 -16.45 -25.36 -11.38
N PHE A 92 -15.35 -24.70 -11.05
CA PHE A 92 -14.28 -25.24 -10.20
C PHE A 92 -14.78 -25.64 -8.80
N PRO A 93 -15.60 -24.85 -8.07
CA PRO A 93 -16.11 -25.26 -6.76
C PRO A 93 -16.91 -26.57 -6.82
N ASN A 94 -17.74 -26.74 -7.85
CA ASN A 94 -18.53 -27.96 -8.04
C ASN A 94 -17.65 -29.16 -8.43
N ALA A 95 -16.60 -28.92 -9.23
CA ALA A 95 -15.63 -29.96 -9.59
C ALA A 95 -14.83 -30.42 -8.37
N LEU A 96 -14.40 -29.48 -7.53
CA LEU A 96 -13.68 -29.75 -6.28
C LEU A 96 -14.56 -30.51 -5.27
N ALA A 97 -15.83 -30.15 -5.14
CA ALA A 97 -16.78 -30.86 -4.28
C ALA A 97 -16.98 -32.33 -4.71
N LYS A 98 -16.94 -32.61 -6.02
CA LYS A 98 -17.05 -33.97 -6.57
C LYS A 98 -15.74 -34.76 -6.47
N ASN A 99 -14.60 -34.07 -6.54
CA ASN A 99 -13.27 -34.66 -6.45
C ASN A 99 -12.39 -33.82 -5.51
N PRO A 100 -12.34 -34.17 -4.21
CA PRO A 100 -11.53 -33.44 -3.23
C PRO A 100 -10.03 -33.43 -3.55
N ARG A 101 -9.53 -34.41 -4.32
CA ARG A 101 -8.12 -34.47 -4.77
C ARG A 101 -7.85 -33.72 -6.07
N LEU A 102 -8.81 -32.94 -6.57
CA LEU A 102 -8.66 -32.23 -7.84
C LEU A 102 -7.44 -31.30 -7.84
N ILE A 103 -7.21 -30.57 -6.74
CA ILE A 103 -6.08 -29.64 -6.65
C ILE A 103 -4.75 -30.39 -6.68
N GLU A 104 -4.60 -31.47 -5.90
CA GLU A 104 -3.41 -32.33 -5.90
C GLU A 104 -3.13 -32.87 -7.31
N GLN A 105 -4.15 -33.43 -7.97
CA GLN A 105 -4.02 -33.96 -9.33
C GLN A 105 -3.64 -32.91 -10.37
N LEU A 106 -4.14 -31.67 -10.24
CA LEU A 106 -3.75 -30.58 -11.12
C LEU A 106 -2.32 -30.11 -10.82
N THR A 107 -1.96 -30.01 -9.55
CA THR A 107 -0.60 -29.64 -9.12
C THR A 107 0.42 -30.63 -9.68
N ASP A 108 0.21 -31.93 -9.52
CA ASP A 108 1.12 -32.97 -10.03
C ASP A 108 1.33 -32.84 -11.54
N LYS A 109 0.24 -32.67 -12.30
CA LYS A 109 0.30 -32.48 -13.76
C LYS A 109 1.02 -31.21 -14.17
N VAL A 110 0.85 -30.11 -13.43
CA VAL A 110 1.62 -28.89 -13.72
C VAL A 110 3.10 -29.13 -13.46
N LEU A 111 3.48 -29.81 -12.38
CA LEU A 111 4.88 -30.09 -12.04
C LEU A 111 5.55 -31.06 -13.03
N GLU A 112 4.77 -31.96 -13.65
CA GLU A 112 5.24 -32.77 -14.79
C GLU A 112 5.61 -31.91 -16.03
N ILE A 113 4.94 -30.77 -16.22
CA ILE A 113 5.13 -29.86 -17.36
C ILE A 113 6.18 -28.79 -17.04
N LYS A 114 6.16 -28.25 -15.81
CA LYS A 114 6.97 -27.14 -15.31
C LYS A 114 7.98 -27.66 -14.30
N THR A 115 9.03 -28.31 -14.82
CA THR A 115 10.06 -29.00 -14.01
C THR A 115 11.00 -28.06 -13.27
N ASP A 116 10.90 -26.76 -13.53
CA ASP A 116 11.70 -25.68 -12.96
C ASP A 116 11.05 -25.01 -11.74
N ILE A 117 9.89 -25.51 -11.31
CA ILE A 117 9.20 -25.03 -10.12
C ILE A 117 9.54 -25.94 -8.94
N ASP A 118 10.32 -25.40 -8.01
CA ASP A 118 10.78 -26.15 -6.84
C ASP A 118 9.73 -26.25 -5.73
N ASN A 119 8.78 -25.30 -5.68
CA ASN A 119 7.77 -25.24 -4.63
C ASN A 119 6.36 -25.67 -5.12
N PRO A 120 5.94 -26.93 -4.89
CA PRO A 120 4.63 -27.42 -5.32
C PRO A 120 3.46 -26.69 -4.65
N TYR A 121 3.68 -26.11 -3.46
CA TYR A 121 2.65 -25.39 -2.73
C TYR A 121 2.27 -24.06 -3.38
N LEU A 122 3.15 -23.47 -4.20
CA LEU A 122 2.80 -22.27 -4.99
C LEU A 122 1.69 -22.59 -5.98
N ILE A 123 1.82 -23.69 -6.73
CA ILE A 123 0.80 -24.15 -7.68
C ILE A 123 -0.50 -24.47 -6.95
N LYS A 124 -0.42 -25.17 -5.81
CA LYS A 124 -1.59 -25.48 -4.96
C LYS A 124 -2.28 -24.20 -4.50
N GLY A 125 -1.52 -23.21 -4.03
CA GLY A 125 -2.01 -21.90 -3.62
C GLY A 125 -2.71 -21.17 -4.76
N ILE A 126 -2.14 -21.17 -5.97
CA ILE A 126 -2.75 -20.56 -7.16
C ILE A 126 -4.07 -21.25 -7.51
N PHE A 127 -4.15 -22.59 -7.50
CA PHE A 127 -5.41 -23.28 -7.78
C PHE A 127 -6.50 -23.01 -6.74
N TRP A 128 -6.15 -22.81 -5.46
CA TRP A 128 -7.13 -22.41 -4.46
C TRP A 128 -7.77 -21.05 -4.75
N THR A 129 -7.14 -20.18 -5.55
CA THR A 129 -7.74 -18.90 -5.97
C THR A 129 -8.94 -19.07 -6.92
N LEU A 130 -9.05 -20.22 -7.61
CA LEU A 130 -10.21 -20.56 -8.45
C LEU A 130 -11.47 -20.87 -7.63
N SER A 131 -11.34 -21.08 -6.32
CA SER A 131 -12.46 -21.23 -5.40
C SER A 131 -12.77 -19.91 -4.71
N ASN A 132 -13.91 -19.29 -5.04
CA ASN A 132 -14.31 -18.00 -4.46
C ASN A 132 -14.34 -18.00 -2.92
N GLN A 133 -14.68 -19.13 -2.30
CA GLN A 133 -14.70 -19.25 -0.83
C GLN A 133 -13.30 -19.30 -0.20
N GLN A 134 -12.29 -19.71 -0.96
CA GLN A 134 -10.94 -19.96 -0.46
C GLN A 134 -9.91 -18.94 -0.97
N ALA A 135 -10.27 -18.20 -2.02
CA ALA A 135 -9.37 -17.28 -2.71
C ALA A 135 -8.70 -16.27 -1.78
N ILE A 136 -9.44 -15.70 -0.81
CA ILE A 136 -8.86 -14.75 0.15
C ILE A 136 -7.76 -15.38 1.02
N TYR A 137 -7.94 -16.63 1.43
CA TYR A 137 -6.94 -17.36 2.23
C TYR A 137 -5.74 -17.75 1.37
N ALA A 138 -5.99 -18.18 0.13
CA ALA A 138 -4.94 -18.50 -0.83
C ALA A 138 -4.06 -17.27 -1.13
N ILE A 139 -4.67 -16.12 -1.41
CA ILE A 139 -3.96 -14.87 -1.69
C ILE A 139 -3.16 -14.42 -0.47
N ASN A 140 -3.73 -14.49 0.74
CA ASN A 140 -2.98 -14.17 1.97
C ASN A 140 -1.76 -15.09 2.14
N TRP A 141 -1.88 -16.38 1.83
CA TRP A 141 -0.74 -17.30 1.90
C TRP A 141 0.30 -17.00 0.82
N LEU A 142 -0.13 -16.74 -0.42
CA LEU A 142 0.71 -16.35 -1.56
C LEU A 142 1.41 -15.01 -1.31
N SER A 143 0.82 -14.11 -0.52
CA SER A 143 1.44 -12.85 -0.08
C SER A 143 2.46 -13.05 1.05
N GLY A 144 2.79 -14.29 1.39
CA GLY A 144 3.73 -14.65 2.44
C GLY A 144 3.12 -14.78 3.85
N LYS A 145 1.86 -14.40 4.08
CA LYS A 145 1.26 -14.44 5.43
C LYS A 145 1.06 -15.89 5.91
N SER A 146 1.05 -16.05 7.22
CA SER A 146 0.62 -17.30 7.86
C SER A 146 -0.91 -17.39 7.92
N LEU A 147 -1.43 -18.60 7.79
CA LEU A 147 -2.86 -18.88 7.94
C LEU A 147 -3.16 -19.41 9.35
N ALA A 148 -4.45 -19.45 9.72
CA ALA A 148 -4.84 -20.23 10.89
C ALA A 148 -4.54 -21.71 10.62
N GLN A 149 -3.97 -22.44 11.58
CA GLN A 149 -3.51 -23.81 11.36
C GLN A 149 -4.59 -24.71 10.75
N LYS A 150 -5.81 -24.69 11.32
CA LYS A 150 -6.96 -25.40 10.77
C LYS A 150 -7.19 -25.11 9.29
N LYS A 151 -7.02 -23.85 8.88
CA LYS A 151 -7.24 -23.42 7.50
C LYS A 151 -6.11 -23.85 6.56
N ALA A 152 -4.88 -23.78 7.06
CA ALA A 152 -3.72 -24.29 6.35
C ALA A 152 -3.84 -25.81 6.11
N ASP A 153 -4.27 -26.57 7.13
CA ASP A 153 -4.51 -28.01 7.05
C ASP A 153 -5.63 -28.34 6.06
N GLU A 154 -6.74 -27.60 6.11
CA GLU A 154 -7.86 -27.74 5.14
C GLU A 154 -7.42 -27.51 3.69
N MET A 155 -6.48 -26.59 3.48
CA MET A 155 -5.97 -26.23 2.14
C MET A 155 -4.71 -27.00 1.77
N GLU A 156 -4.20 -27.84 2.68
CA GLU A 156 -2.92 -28.56 2.55
C GLU A 156 -1.76 -27.64 2.16
N LEU A 157 -1.72 -26.45 2.75
CA LEU A 157 -0.65 -25.46 2.57
C LEU A 157 0.24 -25.41 3.82
N PRO A 158 1.57 -25.27 3.68
CA PRO A 158 2.46 -25.18 4.83
C PRO A 158 2.21 -23.87 5.58
N ASN A 159 2.35 -23.92 6.91
CA ASN A 159 2.05 -22.81 7.79
C ASN A 159 3.27 -22.38 8.60
N ASP A 160 4.40 -22.24 7.90
CA ASP A 160 5.65 -21.79 8.49
C ASP A 160 5.56 -20.33 8.94
N SER A 161 6.47 -19.92 9.82
CA SER A 161 6.51 -18.53 10.25
C SER A 161 6.87 -17.63 9.07
N GLU A 162 6.35 -16.40 9.07
CA GLU A 162 6.63 -15.43 7.99
C GLU A 162 8.13 -15.17 7.84
N ASP A 163 8.90 -15.25 8.93
CA ASP A 163 10.34 -14.98 8.91
C ASP A 163 11.17 -16.15 8.32
N ASP A 164 10.59 -17.35 8.22
CA ASP A 164 11.28 -18.56 7.71
C ASP A 164 11.11 -18.76 6.19
N LYS A 165 10.28 -17.94 5.53
CA LYS A 165 10.02 -18.04 4.09
C LYS A 165 11.07 -17.27 3.30
N ASP A 166 11.63 -17.89 2.27
CA ASP A 166 12.39 -17.17 1.25
C ASP A 166 11.43 -16.40 0.33
N HIS A 167 11.03 -15.21 0.78
CA HIS A 167 10.08 -14.37 0.06
C HIS A 167 10.54 -13.98 -1.35
N PHE A 168 11.86 -13.87 -1.56
CA PHE A 168 12.40 -13.47 -2.84
C PHE A 168 12.35 -14.64 -3.82
N ASP A 169 12.71 -15.84 -3.38
CA ASP A 169 12.56 -17.04 -4.20
C ASP A 169 11.10 -17.29 -4.59
N ILE A 170 10.17 -17.19 -3.64
CA ILE A 170 8.72 -17.29 -3.91
C ILE A 170 8.28 -16.24 -4.94
N THR A 171 8.75 -15.00 -4.80
CA THR A 171 8.48 -13.92 -5.75
C THR A 171 8.94 -14.31 -7.15
N CYS A 172 10.19 -14.74 -7.30
CA CYS A 172 10.76 -15.12 -8.59
C CYS A 172 10.00 -16.26 -9.23
N GLN A 173 9.65 -17.31 -8.48
CA GLN A 173 8.85 -18.43 -8.99
C GLN A 173 7.46 -17.98 -9.48
N ILE A 174 6.78 -17.10 -8.74
CA ILE A 174 5.49 -16.54 -9.18
C ILE A 174 5.66 -15.72 -10.47
N LEU A 175 6.66 -14.84 -10.52
CA LEU A 175 6.86 -13.98 -11.68
C LEU A 175 7.27 -14.76 -12.94
N ASP A 176 8.10 -15.79 -12.79
CA ASP A 176 8.47 -16.68 -13.89
C ASP A 176 7.25 -17.46 -14.40
N LEU A 177 6.42 -17.98 -13.50
CA LEU A 177 5.15 -18.62 -13.85
C LEU A 177 4.24 -17.69 -14.67
N ILE A 178 4.10 -16.43 -14.25
CA ILE A 178 3.32 -15.43 -14.96
C ILE A 178 3.87 -15.21 -16.37
N SER A 179 5.19 -15.11 -16.48
CA SER A 179 5.89 -14.77 -17.72
C SER A 179 5.71 -15.78 -18.85
N ASP A 180 5.29 -17.00 -18.52
CA ASP A 180 4.94 -18.05 -19.49
C ASP A 180 3.59 -17.79 -20.19
N TYR A 181 2.70 -17.02 -19.55
CA TYR A 181 1.33 -16.80 -20.02
C TYR A 181 1.04 -15.37 -20.46
N ASN A 182 1.66 -14.38 -19.82
CA ASN A 182 1.48 -12.97 -20.17
C ASN A 182 2.76 -12.18 -19.90
N PRO A 183 3.12 -11.16 -20.72
CA PRO A 183 4.20 -10.26 -20.36
C PRO A 183 3.96 -9.58 -19.01
N LEU A 184 5.05 -9.40 -18.27
CA LEU A 184 5.04 -8.79 -16.94
C LEU A 184 5.67 -7.39 -16.98
N VAL A 185 5.02 -6.44 -16.34
CA VAL A 185 5.57 -5.12 -16.03
C VAL A 185 5.59 -4.92 -14.52
N VAL A 186 6.78 -4.73 -13.95
CA VAL A 186 6.97 -4.39 -12.54
C VAL A 186 7.38 -2.93 -12.46
N CYS A 187 6.62 -2.13 -11.72
CA CYS A 187 6.80 -0.69 -11.64
C CYS A 187 7.04 -0.23 -10.21
N PHE A 188 8.14 0.50 -10.02
CA PHE A 188 8.51 1.16 -8.77
C PHE A 188 8.41 2.68 -8.97
N ASP A 189 7.43 3.33 -8.34
CA ASP A 189 7.25 4.79 -8.35
C ASP A 189 7.63 5.40 -6.99
N GLN A 190 7.73 6.73 -6.93
CA GLN A 190 8.03 7.49 -5.70
C GLN A 190 9.33 7.05 -4.99
N LEU A 191 10.40 6.82 -5.75
CA LEU A 191 11.71 6.43 -5.20
C LEU A 191 12.46 7.57 -4.51
N ASP A 192 11.97 8.79 -4.66
CA ASP A 192 12.58 10.04 -4.19
C ASP A 192 12.40 10.29 -2.67
N GLY A 193 12.03 9.27 -1.90
CA GLY A 193 11.84 9.36 -0.46
C GLY A 193 13.14 9.60 0.32
N THR A 194 13.01 10.18 1.52
CA THR A 194 14.14 10.59 2.37
C THR A 194 14.53 9.56 3.43
N GLU A 195 13.81 8.43 3.52
CA GLU A 195 14.10 7.40 4.51
C GLU A 195 15.24 6.48 4.09
N CYS A 196 15.90 5.92 5.10
CA CYS A 196 16.99 4.97 4.95
C CYS A 196 16.68 3.69 5.74
N ASP A 197 17.29 2.59 5.31
CA ASP A 197 17.32 1.34 6.06
C ASP A 197 18.27 1.41 7.28
N ASP A 198 18.36 0.31 8.06
CA ASP A 198 19.23 0.25 9.24
C ASP A 198 20.74 0.35 8.88
N ALA A 199 21.11 0.13 7.60
CA ALA A 199 22.47 0.25 7.08
C ALA A 199 22.78 1.65 6.50
N GLY A 200 21.78 2.53 6.41
CA GLY A 200 21.91 3.90 5.91
C GLY A 200 21.69 4.05 4.40
N PHE A 201 21.28 3.00 3.68
CA PHE A 201 20.94 3.08 2.27
C PHE A 201 19.59 3.76 2.09
N SER A 202 19.49 4.69 1.12
CA SER A 202 18.24 5.37 0.82
C SER A 202 17.21 4.43 0.20
N ARG A 203 15.92 4.81 0.24
CA ARG A 203 14.85 4.13 -0.50
C ARG A 203 15.28 3.79 -1.93
N ALA A 204 15.73 4.77 -2.70
CA ALA A 204 16.12 4.56 -4.09
C ALA A 204 17.19 3.47 -4.25
N GLN A 205 18.18 3.42 -3.35
CA GLN A 205 19.26 2.42 -3.39
C GLN A 205 18.78 1.02 -3.03
N VAL A 206 17.94 0.90 -1.99
CA VAL A 206 17.33 -0.37 -1.58
C VAL A 206 16.46 -0.94 -2.71
N ILE A 207 15.63 -0.09 -3.34
CA ILE A 207 14.78 -0.52 -4.46
C ILE A 207 15.57 -0.82 -5.72
N ALA A 208 16.62 -0.06 -6.04
CA ALA A 208 17.48 -0.34 -7.17
C ALA A 208 18.20 -1.70 -7.03
N SER A 209 18.58 -2.07 -5.80
CA SER A 209 19.11 -3.39 -5.47
C SER A 209 18.07 -4.49 -5.70
N LEU A 210 16.85 -4.33 -5.17
CA LEU A 210 15.75 -5.27 -5.43
C LEU A 210 15.43 -5.41 -6.93
N ALA A 211 15.35 -4.31 -7.66
CA ALA A 211 15.10 -4.30 -9.10
C ALA A 211 16.25 -4.98 -9.87
N THR A 212 17.49 -4.84 -9.41
CA THR A 212 18.65 -5.55 -9.96
C THR A 212 18.56 -7.06 -9.72
N ASP A 213 18.21 -7.48 -8.50
CA ASP A 213 17.97 -8.89 -8.18
C ASP A 213 16.87 -9.45 -9.10
N LEU A 214 15.73 -8.76 -9.21
CA LEU A 214 14.62 -9.14 -10.10
C LEU A 214 15.06 -9.21 -11.56
N TYR A 215 15.84 -8.24 -12.05
CA TYR A 215 16.34 -8.24 -13.42
C TYR A 215 17.14 -9.51 -13.75
N ASN A 216 17.96 -9.96 -12.81
CA ASN A 216 18.80 -11.15 -12.98
C ASN A 216 17.99 -12.46 -12.88
N SER A 217 16.91 -12.46 -12.10
CA SER A 217 16.09 -13.65 -11.87
C SER A 217 14.98 -13.83 -12.90
N LEU A 218 14.40 -12.75 -13.41
CA LEU A 218 13.24 -12.83 -14.30
C LEU A 218 13.61 -13.31 -15.70
N LYS A 219 12.90 -14.35 -16.17
CA LYS A 219 13.06 -14.83 -17.56
C LYS A 219 12.60 -13.81 -18.58
N ARG A 220 11.45 -13.16 -18.33
CA ARG A 220 10.84 -12.17 -19.23
C ARG A 220 10.08 -11.13 -18.42
N GLY A 221 10.34 -9.86 -18.69
CA GLY A 221 9.62 -8.76 -18.06
C GLY A 221 10.22 -7.39 -18.36
N VAL A 222 9.45 -6.37 -18.04
CA VAL A 222 9.85 -4.97 -18.05
C VAL A 222 9.88 -4.45 -16.62
N LEU A 223 11.03 -3.92 -16.20
CA LEU A 223 11.14 -3.17 -14.96
C LEU A 223 11.01 -1.68 -15.28
N LEU A 224 10.06 -1.00 -14.66
CA LEU A 224 9.89 0.44 -14.72
C LEU A 224 10.30 1.03 -13.37
N THR A 225 11.21 2.00 -13.38
CA THR A 225 11.52 2.79 -12.19
C THR A 225 11.24 4.26 -12.49
N ALA A 226 10.63 4.98 -11.56
CA ALA A 226 10.37 6.41 -11.70
C ALA A 226 10.95 7.20 -10.54
N MET A 227 11.75 8.22 -10.87
CA MET A 227 12.48 9.04 -9.90
C MET A 227 12.80 10.43 -10.45
N PHE A 228 13.32 11.31 -9.59
CA PHE A 228 13.91 12.58 -9.98
C PHE A 228 15.28 12.39 -10.66
N PRO A 229 15.65 13.26 -11.62
CA PRO A 229 16.98 13.26 -12.23
C PRO A 229 18.12 13.34 -11.20
N GLU A 230 17.91 14.08 -10.11
CA GLU A 230 18.87 14.22 -9.00
C GLU A 230 19.04 12.90 -8.25
N THR A 231 17.95 12.18 -7.95
CA THR A 231 17.99 10.85 -7.32
C THR A 231 18.77 9.86 -8.20
N TRP A 232 18.50 9.85 -9.50
CA TRP A 232 19.27 9.02 -10.45
C TRP A 232 20.76 9.36 -10.43
N THR A 233 21.10 10.65 -10.45
CA THR A 233 22.50 11.10 -10.56
C THR A 233 23.28 10.92 -9.25
N HIS A 234 22.67 11.26 -8.12
CA HIS A 234 23.36 11.36 -6.83
C HIS A 234 23.16 10.17 -5.90
N GLN A 235 22.08 9.40 -6.05
CA GLN A 235 21.85 8.22 -5.21
C GLN A 235 22.09 6.93 -5.99
N ILE A 236 21.59 6.85 -7.23
CA ILE A 236 21.73 5.65 -8.05
C ILE A 236 23.07 5.60 -8.76
N ARG A 237 23.62 6.69 -9.33
CA ARG A 237 24.89 6.65 -10.07
C ARG A 237 26.14 6.92 -9.23
N ALA A 238 26.01 7.42 -7.99
CA ALA A 238 27.16 7.82 -7.18
C ALA A 238 27.77 6.72 -6.26
N LEU A 239 27.14 5.56 -6.11
CA LEU A 239 27.68 4.41 -5.38
C LEU A 239 28.84 3.72 -6.16
N GLU A 240 29.83 3.19 -5.44
CA GLU A 240 31.00 2.51 -6.03
C GLU A 240 30.69 1.10 -6.61
N LEU A 241 29.43 0.64 -6.55
CA LEU A 241 28.96 -0.69 -6.98
C LEU A 241 28.15 -0.67 -8.30
N ASN A 242 28.24 0.42 -9.08
CA ASN A 242 27.10 0.92 -9.85
C ASN A 242 26.92 0.57 -11.32
N ASP A 243 27.98 0.22 -12.06
CA ASP A 243 27.81 -0.01 -13.50
C ASP A 243 26.77 -1.12 -13.74
N ALA A 244 26.84 -2.16 -12.92
CA ALA A 244 25.95 -3.30 -12.99
C ALA A 244 24.48 -2.96 -12.63
N VAL A 245 24.21 -1.96 -11.79
CA VAL A 245 22.84 -1.53 -11.47
C VAL A 245 22.29 -0.68 -12.61
N VAL A 246 23.08 0.31 -13.06
CA VAL A 246 22.72 1.20 -14.18
C VAL A 246 22.45 0.39 -15.46
N ASP A 247 23.30 -0.60 -15.74
CA ASP A 247 23.17 -1.48 -16.91
C ASP A 247 21.90 -2.35 -16.88
N ARG A 248 21.29 -2.55 -15.71
CA ARG A 248 20.10 -3.39 -15.55
C ARG A 248 18.82 -2.59 -15.49
N ILE A 249 18.74 -1.62 -14.59
CA ILE A 249 17.50 -0.83 -14.39
C ILE A 249 17.40 0.36 -15.36
N GLY A 250 18.55 0.79 -15.90
CA GLY A 250 18.68 1.95 -16.80
C GLY A 250 19.04 1.61 -18.24
N GLU A 251 18.82 0.38 -18.71
CA GLU A 251 19.04 0.02 -20.14
C GLU A 251 18.36 1.00 -21.10
N ARG A 252 17.20 1.53 -20.68
CA ARG A 252 16.57 2.68 -21.32
C ARG A 252 16.28 3.77 -20.30
N GLU A 253 16.67 4.98 -20.63
CA GLU A 253 16.33 6.17 -19.85
C GLU A 253 15.31 7.02 -20.63
N VAL A 254 14.18 7.32 -19.99
CA VAL A 254 13.14 8.21 -20.53
C VAL A 254 13.09 9.45 -19.66
N GLU A 255 13.42 10.60 -20.23
CA GLU A 255 13.34 11.88 -19.54
C GLU A 255 12.09 12.64 -19.97
N LEU A 256 11.18 12.92 -19.02
CA LEU A 256 10.05 13.79 -19.32
C LEU A 256 10.50 15.24 -19.35
N LYS A 257 10.14 15.93 -20.42
CA LYS A 257 10.50 17.33 -20.63
C LYS A 257 9.36 18.25 -20.20
N PRO A 258 9.67 19.48 -19.75
CA PRO A 258 8.64 20.49 -19.54
C PRO A 258 7.88 20.81 -20.82
N LEU A 259 6.64 21.28 -20.65
CA LEU A 259 5.73 21.46 -21.77
C LEU A 259 6.14 22.65 -22.64
N ASN A 260 6.00 22.49 -23.96
CA ASN A 260 6.07 23.60 -24.90
C ASN A 260 4.68 24.24 -25.12
N SER A 261 4.64 25.36 -25.84
CA SER A 261 3.40 26.11 -26.12
C SER A 261 2.29 25.25 -26.72
N ASP A 262 2.59 24.36 -27.68
CA ASP A 262 1.58 23.51 -28.33
C ASP A 262 1.04 22.45 -27.36
N GLN A 263 1.92 21.86 -26.55
CA GLN A 263 1.55 20.85 -25.55
C GLN A 263 0.69 21.43 -24.43
N ILE A 264 0.89 22.70 -24.06
CA ILE A 264 0.04 23.41 -23.09
C ILE A 264 -1.37 23.58 -23.64
N ILE A 265 -1.50 24.05 -24.88
CA ILE A 265 -2.80 24.19 -25.55
C ILE A 265 -3.50 22.84 -25.59
N ALA A 266 -2.78 21.78 -25.98
CA ALA A 266 -3.30 20.42 -26.02
C ALA A 266 -3.76 19.93 -24.63
N LEU A 267 -2.97 20.16 -23.58
CA LEU A 267 -3.32 19.78 -22.20
C LEU A 267 -4.60 20.48 -21.73
N VAL A 268 -4.69 21.79 -21.94
CA VAL A 268 -5.85 22.60 -21.55
C VAL A 268 -7.08 22.19 -22.35
N TYR A 269 -6.94 22.03 -23.67
CA TYR A 269 -8.00 21.54 -24.54
C TYR A 269 -8.54 20.18 -24.08
N LEU A 270 -7.66 19.20 -23.83
CA LEU A 270 -8.07 17.86 -23.42
C LEU A 270 -8.90 17.88 -22.13
N ARG A 271 -8.47 18.66 -21.13
CA ARG A 271 -9.19 18.82 -19.86
C ARG A 271 -10.55 19.49 -20.02
N LEU A 272 -10.63 20.52 -20.85
CA LEU A 272 -11.87 21.27 -21.09
C LEU A 272 -12.86 20.50 -21.98
N LYS A 273 -12.35 19.72 -22.93
CA LYS A 273 -13.15 18.94 -23.87
C LYS A 273 -14.10 18.00 -23.13
N GLU A 274 -13.60 17.27 -22.13
CA GLU A 274 -14.41 16.37 -21.30
C GLU A 274 -15.51 17.15 -20.57
N PHE A 275 -15.15 18.25 -19.90
CA PHE A 275 -16.11 19.12 -19.21
C PHE A 275 -17.22 19.63 -20.15
N TYR A 276 -16.86 20.12 -21.35
CA TYR A 276 -17.84 20.64 -22.31
C TYR A 276 -18.76 19.53 -22.85
N ALA A 277 -18.21 18.35 -23.13
CA ALA A 277 -18.99 17.20 -23.58
C ALA A 277 -20.00 16.75 -22.51
N GLU A 278 -19.56 16.60 -21.26
CA GLU A 278 -20.42 16.18 -20.14
C GLU A 278 -21.55 17.18 -19.87
N ASN A 279 -21.27 18.47 -20.00
CA ASN A 279 -22.26 19.53 -19.76
C ASN A 279 -23.06 19.91 -21.02
N LYS A 280 -22.83 19.24 -22.16
CA LYS A 280 -23.48 19.54 -23.45
C LYS A 280 -23.35 21.01 -23.87
N LEU A 281 -22.19 21.60 -23.57
CA LEU A 281 -21.88 23.00 -23.86
C LEU A 281 -20.98 23.08 -25.09
N THR A 282 -21.21 24.09 -25.94
CA THR A 282 -20.32 24.39 -27.07
C THR A 282 -19.49 25.61 -26.72
N PRO A 283 -18.17 25.48 -26.49
CA PRO A 283 -17.35 26.63 -26.16
C PRO A 283 -17.10 27.50 -27.41
N PRO A 284 -16.97 28.84 -27.26
CA PRO A 284 -16.63 29.72 -28.37
C PRO A 284 -15.27 29.39 -29.02
N GLN A 285 -14.34 28.87 -28.22
CA GLN A 285 -13.04 28.40 -28.68
C GLN A 285 -12.61 27.15 -27.88
N PRO A 286 -11.77 26.26 -28.44
CA PRO A 286 -11.44 24.97 -27.82
C PRO A 286 -10.84 25.07 -26.41
N VAL A 287 -10.16 26.18 -26.11
CA VAL A 287 -9.52 26.43 -24.81
C VAL A 287 -10.25 27.48 -23.96
N TYR A 288 -11.50 27.84 -24.30
CA TYR A 288 -12.31 28.75 -23.49
C TYR A 288 -12.39 28.22 -22.04
N PRO A 289 -12.27 29.06 -20.99
CA PRO A 289 -12.27 30.53 -21.00
C PRO A 289 -10.91 31.19 -21.27
N PHE A 290 -9.85 30.43 -21.54
CA PHE A 290 -8.52 30.96 -21.84
C PHE A 290 -8.38 31.34 -23.32
N SER A 291 -7.34 32.11 -23.65
CA SER A 291 -6.92 32.36 -25.04
C SER A 291 -5.68 31.54 -25.40
N GLU A 292 -5.56 31.13 -26.67
CA GLU A 292 -4.34 30.46 -27.14
C GLU A 292 -3.09 31.32 -26.95
N GLU A 293 -3.19 32.63 -27.17
CA GLU A 293 -2.06 33.56 -27.04
C GLU A 293 -1.49 33.54 -25.61
N THR A 294 -2.36 33.61 -24.60
CA THR A 294 -1.95 33.54 -23.19
C THR A 294 -1.30 32.20 -22.85
N LEU A 295 -1.84 31.10 -23.37
CA LEU A 295 -1.25 29.77 -23.18
C LEU A 295 0.08 29.60 -23.91
N LYS A 296 0.24 30.20 -25.10
CA LYS A 296 1.51 30.21 -25.85
C LYS A 296 2.60 30.96 -25.09
N GLU A 297 2.27 32.13 -24.54
CA GLU A 297 3.19 32.89 -23.68
C GLU A 297 3.60 32.10 -22.44
N LEU A 298 2.65 31.45 -21.75
CA LEU A 298 2.95 30.57 -20.62
C LEU A 298 3.93 29.46 -21.03
N GLY A 299 3.78 28.89 -22.23
CA GLY A 299 4.66 27.85 -22.76
C GLY A 299 6.10 28.27 -23.03
N LYS A 300 6.38 29.56 -23.19
CA LYS A 300 7.76 30.06 -23.32
C LYS A 300 8.55 29.85 -22.03
N GLN A 301 7.88 29.80 -20.88
CA GLN A 301 8.51 29.55 -19.58
C GLN A 301 8.83 28.08 -19.34
N ARG A 302 8.45 27.17 -20.26
CA ARG A 302 8.64 25.72 -20.13
C ARG A 302 8.11 25.18 -18.79
N PRO A 303 6.83 25.42 -18.45
CA PRO A 303 6.25 25.00 -17.18
C PRO A 303 6.03 23.48 -17.14
N THR A 304 5.86 22.95 -15.93
CA THR A 304 5.39 21.57 -15.76
C THR A 304 3.89 21.44 -16.07
N ALA A 305 3.41 20.22 -16.30
CA ALA A 305 1.99 19.98 -16.48
C ALA A 305 1.17 20.46 -15.28
N ARG A 306 1.68 20.28 -14.07
CA ARG A 306 1.05 20.76 -12.84
C ARG A 306 1.01 22.28 -12.76
N ASP A 307 2.10 22.97 -13.08
CA ASP A 307 2.15 24.44 -13.06
C ASP A 307 1.12 25.05 -14.01
N VAL A 308 0.96 24.46 -15.20
CA VAL A 308 -0.05 24.86 -16.17
C VAL A 308 -1.45 24.73 -15.61
N LEU A 309 -1.76 23.58 -14.99
CA LEU A 309 -3.08 23.35 -14.40
C LEU A 309 -3.36 24.29 -13.21
N LYS A 310 -2.35 24.58 -12.38
CA LYS A 310 -2.45 25.58 -11.29
C LYS A 310 -2.65 26.99 -11.83
N TRP A 311 -1.95 27.34 -12.91
CA TRP A 311 -2.13 28.62 -13.58
C TRP A 311 -3.55 28.73 -14.13
N CYS A 312 -4.06 27.68 -14.80
CA CYS A 312 -5.43 27.66 -15.30
C CYS A 312 -6.46 27.80 -14.17
N GLN A 313 -6.24 27.12 -13.04
CA GLN A 313 -7.10 27.23 -11.87
C GLN A 313 -7.13 28.66 -11.32
N THR A 314 -5.97 29.31 -11.23
CA THR A 314 -5.83 30.68 -10.71
C THR A 314 -6.41 31.73 -11.66
N ASN A 315 -6.26 31.52 -12.97
CA ASN A 315 -6.68 32.45 -14.02
C ASN A 315 -8.03 32.08 -14.63
N TRP A 316 -8.81 31.24 -13.95
CA TRP A 316 -10.15 30.84 -14.38
C TRP A 316 -11.11 32.03 -14.28
N GLY A 317 -11.48 32.64 -15.41
CA GLY A 317 -12.36 33.83 -15.44
C GLY A 317 -12.91 34.14 -16.82
N LEU A 318 -14.03 34.89 -16.88
CA LEU A 318 -14.67 35.26 -18.15
C LEU A 318 -13.84 36.32 -18.91
N PRO A 319 -13.93 36.40 -20.26
CA PRO A 319 -13.12 37.29 -21.11
C PRO A 319 -13.15 38.79 -20.77
N ASN A 320 -14.06 39.25 -19.91
CA ASN A 320 -14.24 40.66 -19.57
C ASN A 320 -13.47 41.08 -18.30
N GLY A 321 -12.51 40.28 -17.83
CA GLY A 321 -11.71 40.59 -16.63
C GLY A 321 -12.52 40.56 -15.32
N LYS A 322 -13.81 40.22 -15.37
CA LYS A 322 -14.59 39.88 -14.19
C LYS A 322 -14.05 38.55 -13.69
N GLN A 323 -13.19 38.60 -12.67
CA GLN A 323 -13.00 37.44 -11.80
C GLN A 323 -14.40 37.03 -11.37
N VAL A 324 -14.80 35.82 -11.78
CA VAL A 324 -15.92 35.17 -11.10
C VAL A 324 -15.39 35.02 -9.69
N SER A 325 -15.88 35.84 -8.76
CA SER A 325 -15.50 35.72 -7.36
C SER A 325 -15.75 34.26 -7.02
N SER A 326 -14.68 33.50 -6.87
CA SER A 326 -14.77 32.12 -6.48
C SER A 326 -15.36 32.18 -5.08
N HIS A 327 -16.68 32.01 -4.99
CA HIS A 327 -17.35 31.72 -3.73
C HIS A 327 -16.93 30.32 -3.24
N ARG A 328 -16.00 29.63 -3.93
CA ARG A 328 -15.25 28.54 -3.36
C ARG A 328 -14.37 29.11 -2.24
N PRO A 329 -14.57 28.66 -0.99
CA PRO A 329 -13.61 28.92 0.07
C PRO A 329 -12.20 28.59 -0.45
N PRO A 330 -11.15 29.32 -0.01
CA PRO A 330 -9.79 28.92 -0.32
C PRO A 330 -9.63 27.44 0.07
N ILE A 331 -9.52 26.57 -0.94
CA ILE A 331 -9.37 25.14 -0.71
C ILE A 331 -8.03 25.02 -0.02
N ASN A 332 -8.04 24.63 1.27
CA ASN A 332 -6.81 24.32 1.97
C ASN A 332 -6.11 23.23 1.12
N PRO A 333 -4.89 23.47 0.60
CA PRO A 333 -4.26 22.53 -0.33
C PRO A 333 -4.03 21.16 0.33
N VAL A 334 -3.84 21.12 1.65
CA VAL A 334 -3.78 19.89 2.42
C VAL A 334 -5.13 19.18 2.44
N SER A 335 -6.25 19.90 2.55
CA SER A 335 -7.60 19.31 2.48
C SER A 335 -7.85 18.63 1.15
N SER A 336 -7.40 19.22 0.03
CA SER A 336 -7.53 18.58 -1.28
C SER A 336 -6.68 17.32 -1.38
N ALA A 337 -5.41 17.36 -0.95
CA ALA A 337 -4.53 16.19 -0.94
C ALA A 337 -5.09 15.07 -0.05
N TYR A 338 -5.53 15.43 1.16
CA TYR A 338 -6.15 14.53 2.11
C TYR A 338 -7.41 13.85 1.54
N ASN A 339 -8.30 14.62 0.91
CA ASN A 339 -9.50 14.06 0.29
C ASN A 339 -9.17 13.13 -0.90
N ASN A 340 -8.08 13.40 -1.62
CA ASN A 340 -7.62 12.49 -2.67
C ASN A 340 -7.11 11.18 -2.08
N GLU A 341 -6.31 11.23 -1.01
CA GLU A 341 -5.85 10.00 -0.35
C GLU A 341 -6.99 9.20 0.28
N ILE A 342 -7.99 9.88 0.85
CA ILE A 342 -9.22 9.23 1.33
C ILE A 342 -9.92 8.47 0.19
N LYS A 343 -10.06 9.09 -0.99
CA LYS A 343 -10.64 8.44 -2.16
C LYS A 343 -9.78 7.28 -2.66
N ASN A 344 -8.46 7.42 -2.65
CA ASN A 344 -7.55 6.34 -3.01
C ASN A 344 -7.77 5.14 -2.09
N ILE A 345 -7.87 5.36 -0.78
CA ILE A 345 -8.16 4.32 0.20
C ILE A 345 -9.56 3.71 -0.03
N ASP A 346 -10.57 4.52 -0.36
CA ASP A 346 -11.92 4.03 -0.69
C ASP A 346 -11.97 3.16 -1.94
N ASN A 347 -11.06 3.40 -2.90
CA ASN A 347 -10.97 2.60 -4.12
C ASN A 347 -10.22 1.27 -3.91
N ILE A 348 -9.62 1.04 -2.73
CA ILE A 348 -9.02 -0.25 -2.38
C ILE A 348 -10.15 -1.18 -1.92
N ASP A 349 -10.60 -2.07 -2.80
CA ASP A 349 -11.63 -3.06 -2.49
C ASP A 349 -11.18 -3.98 -1.33
N ASN A 350 -12.05 -4.16 -0.33
CA ASN A 350 -11.93 -5.07 0.83
C ASN A 350 -11.08 -4.61 2.03
N GLU A 351 -10.92 -3.30 2.28
CA GLU A 351 -10.27 -2.76 3.50
C GLU A 351 -8.84 -3.30 3.75
N GLU A 352 -8.09 -3.58 2.70
CA GLU A 352 -6.82 -4.31 2.76
C GLU A 352 -5.74 -3.67 3.64
N TYR A 353 -5.76 -2.34 3.74
CA TYR A 353 -4.90 -1.56 4.64
C TYR A 353 -5.10 -1.92 6.12
N MET A 354 -6.25 -2.51 6.49
CA MET A 354 -6.52 -3.02 7.83
C MET A 354 -5.69 -4.25 8.19
N GLU A 355 -5.01 -4.87 7.22
CA GLU A 355 -4.15 -6.04 7.43
C GLU A 355 -2.65 -5.70 7.48
N ASP A 356 -2.28 -4.43 7.32
CA ASP A 356 -0.88 -3.97 7.36
C ASP A 356 -0.51 -3.37 8.72
N ASP A 357 -0.01 -4.21 9.63
CA ASP A 357 0.41 -3.78 10.97
C ASP A 357 1.45 -2.65 10.95
N SER A 358 2.34 -2.61 9.94
CA SER A 358 3.39 -1.60 9.81
C SER A 358 2.80 -0.25 9.38
N GLN A 359 1.98 -0.24 8.32
CA GLN A 359 1.29 0.96 7.83
C GLN A 359 0.39 1.56 8.92
N LEU A 360 -0.41 0.72 9.59
CA LEU A 360 -1.28 1.14 10.68
C LEU A 360 -0.47 1.73 11.85
N THR A 361 0.62 1.06 12.24
CA THR A 361 1.52 1.56 13.29
C THR A 361 2.14 2.90 12.91
N ASN A 362 2.60 3.06 11.67
CA ASN A 362 3.21 4.30 11.17
C ASN A 362 2.20 5.46 11.10
N ALA A 363 0.96 5.20 10.68
CA ALA A 363 -0.12 6.18 10.68
C ALA A 363 -0.48 6.66 12.10
N ILE A 364 -0.65 5.73 13.04
CA ILE A 364 -0.92 6.02 14.45
C ILE A 364 0.26 6.80 15.07
N LYS A 365 1.49 6.33 14.86
CA LYS A 365 2.73 6.99 15.32
C LYS A 365 2.82 8.43 14.81
N PHE A 366 2.58 8.63 13.51
CA PHE A 366 2.65 9.94 12.89
C PHE A 366 1.68 10.94 13.52
N CYS A 367 0.44 10.51 13.76
CA CYS A 367 -0.59 11.36 14.34
C CYS A 367 -0.37 11.60 15.84
N LEU A 368 0.09 10.60 16.60
CA LEU A 368 0.48 10.76 18.01
C LEU A 368 1.62 11.78 18.19
N LYS A 369 2.58 11.84 17.26
CA LYS A 369 3.64 12.86 17.29
C LYS A 369 3.10 14.29 17.15
N GLN A 370 1.95 14.49 16.50
CA GLN A 370 1.32 15.81 16.39
C GLN A 370 0.63 16.25 17.68
N LEU A 371 0.43 15.34 18.63
CA LEU A 371 -0.22 15.60 19.91
C LEU A 371 0.78 15.87 21.05
N ILE A 372 2.09 15.92 20.76
CA ILE A 372 3.11 16.26 21.77
C ILE A 372 2.83 17.66 22.32
N GLY A 373 2.82 17.78 23.65
CA GLY A 373 2.48 18.99 24.39
C GLY A 373 0.97 19.18 24.62
N GLN A 374 0.11 18.36 24.02
CA GLN A 374 -1.34 18.44 24.20
C GLN A 374 -1.83 17.48 25.30
N ILE A 375 -3.00 17.81 25.87
CA ILE A 375 -3.71 16.98 26.84
C ILE A 375 -4.85 16.28 26.11
N VAL A 376 -4.82 14.94 26.10
CA VAL A 376 -5.87 14.12 25.47
C VAL A 376 -6.30 13.04 26.45
N GLU A 377 -7.59 13.00 26.77
CA GLU A 377 -8.15 12.07 27.77
C GLU A 377 -7.42 12.11 29.14
N GLY A 378 -7.02 13.31 29.56
CA GLY A 378 -6.31 13.53 30.83
C GLY A 378 -4.82 13.19 30.80
N VAL A 379 -4.28 12.73 29.67
CA VAL A 379 -2.85 12.45 29.49
C VAL A 379 -2.18 13.59 28.73
N THR A 380 -1.24 14.28 29.37
CA THR A 380 -0.32 15.20 28.69
C THR A 380 0.76 14.40 27.99
N ILE A 381 0.84 14.46 26.66
CA ILE A 381 1.84 13.72 25.89
C ILE A 381 3.15 14.52 25.88
N GLU A 382 4.20 13.98 26.49
CA GLU A 382 5.51 14.63 26.54
C GLU A 382 6.44 14.17 25.42
N LYS A 383 6.38 12.87 25.06
CA LYS A 383 7.27 12.29 24.06
C LYS A 383 6.68 11.01 23.45
N ILE A 384 7.03 10.76 22.19
CA ILE A 384 6.78 9.49 21.50
C ILE A 384 8.12 8.80 21.22
N GLU A 385 8.31 7.58 21.72
CA GLU A 385 9.49 6.74 21.49
C GLU A 385 9.14 5.62 20.50
N ALA A 386 9.86 5.57 19.37
CA ALA A 386 9.72 4.54 18.34
C ALA A 386 11.06 4.42 17.58
N PRO A 387 11.72 3.23 17.56
CA PRO A 387 11.26 1.97 18.15
C PRO A 387 11.30 1.99 19.68
N VAL A 388 10.44 1.19 20.31
CA VAL A 388 10.47 0.96 21.77
C VAL A 388 11.75 0.23 22.14
N LYS A 389 12.43 0.66 23.21
CA LYS A 389 13.63 -0.02 23.72
C LYS A 389 13.30 -1.02 24.85
N PRO A 390 13.86 -2.24 24.81
CA PRO A 390 14.65 -2.84 23.72
C PRO A 390 13.82 -3.11 22.45
N LYS A 391 14.44 -3.04 21.25
CA LYS A 391 13.76 -3.19 19.95
C LYS A 391 12.94 -4.50 19.93
N ASN A 392 11.68 -4.40 19.53
CA ASN A 392 10.77 -5.53 19.42
C ASN A 392 9.81 -5.31 18.24
N LYS A 393 9.52 -6.37 17.49
CA LYS A 393 8.70 -6.26 16.27
C LYS A 393 7.22 -5.97 16.50
N TYR A 394 6.70 -6.21 17.71
CA TYR A 394 5.28 -6.01 18.04
C TYR A 394 5.01 -4.69 18.77
N LEU A 395 5.97 -4.20 19.56
CA LEU A 395 5.87 -2.93 20.30
C LEU A 395 6.36 -1.77 19.42
N GLY A 396 5.47 -1.28 18.56
CA GLY A 396 5.81 -0.25 17.57
C GLY A 396 6.01 1.15 18.15
N VAL A 397 5.27 1.51 19.21
CA VAL A 397 5.26 2.87 19.76
C VAL A 397 5.15 2.83 21.29
N LYS A 398 5.91 3.71 21.97
CA LYS A 398 5.73 4.01 23.40
C LYS A 398 5.44 5.50 23.57
N ILE A 399 4.31 5.82 24.20
CA ILE A 399 3.93 7.18 24.59
C ILE A 399 4.48 7.43 26.00
N LEU A 400 5.19 8.52 26.20
CA LEU A 400 5.58 9.01 27.51
C LEU A 400 4.78 10.29 27.80
N GLY A 401 4.15 10.35 28.95
CA GLY A 401 3.33 11.48 29.34
C GLY A 401 3.06 11.54 30.84
N LYS A 402 2.16 12.44 31.23
CA LYS A 402 1.70 12.59 32.61
C LYS A 402 0.18 12.57 32.70
N GLN A 403 -0.33 11.92 33.74
CA GLN A 403 -1.74 11.93 34.12
C GLN A 403 -1.80 12.17 35.63
N GLU A 404 -2.45 13.25 36.08
CA GLU A 404 -2.55 13.61 37.51
C GLU A 404 -1.18 13.60 38.22
N ASP A 405 -0.17 14.23 37.60
CA ASP A 405 1.24 14.29 38.05
C ASP A 405 2.00 12.95 38.13
N LYS A 406 1.37 11.84 37.75
CA LYS A 406 2.03 10.53 37.61
C LYS A 406 2.54 10.34 36.19
N THR A 407 3.76 9.84 36.07
CA THR A 407 4.32 9.43 34.79
C THR A 407 3.55 8.24 34.23
N VAL A 408 3.10 8.36 32.98
CA VAL A 408 2.44 7.28 32.22
C VAL A 408 3.31 6.92 31.02
N LYS A 409 3.57 5.62 30.84
CA LYS A 409 4.34 5.05 29.74
C LYS A 409 3.49 3.99 29.03
N ILE A 410 2.84 4.37 27.94
CA ILE A 410 1.88 3.51 27.22
C ILE A 410 2.59 2.83 26.06
N GLY A 411 2.78 1.52 26.12
CA GLY A 411 3.22 0.72 24.98
C GLY A 411 2.04 0.40 24.08
N ILE A 412 2.22 0.51 22.76
CA ILE A 412 1.19 0.20 21.75
C ILE A 412 1.69 -0.96 20.89
N ALA A 413 0.85 -1.97 20.74
CA ALA A 413 1.03 -3.04 19.76
C ALA A 413 -0.18 -3.08 18.82
N VAL A 414 0.05 -2.85 17.52
CA VAL A 414 -0.95 -3.07 16.47
C VAL A 414 -0.73 -4.47 15.93
N ILE A 415 -1.75 -5.33 16.03
CA ILE A 415 -1.64 -6.74 15.64
C ILE A 415 -2.93 -7.15 14.94
N GLN A 416 -2.89 -7.30 13.62
CA GLN A 416 -4.03 -7.70 12.78
C GLN A 416 -3.89 -9.11 12.22
N THR A 417 -2.69 -9.69 12.28
CA THR A 417 -2.46 -11.10 11.88
C THR A 417 -3.40 -12.06 12.61
N SER A 418 -3.87 -13.09 11.90
CA SER A 418 -4.71 -14.16 12.46
C SER A 418 -3.90 -15.27 13.14
N SER A 419 -2.56 -15.21 13.06
CA SER A 419 -1.68 -16.20 13.68
C SER A 419 -1.77 -16.14 15.21
N SER A 420 -2.24 -17.24 15.82
CA SER A 420 -2.37 -17.35 17.28
C SER A 420 -1.03 -17.17 18.00
N ASN A 421 0.07 -17.59 17.38
CA ASN A 421 1.42 -17.48 17.94
C ASN A 421 1.87 -16.01 17.95
N SER A 422 1.68 -15.29 16.85
CA SER A 422 2.02 -13.87 16.75
C SER A 422 1.18 -13.02 17.71
N VAL A 423 -0.11 -13.30 17.82
CA VAL A 423 -1.00 -12.63 18.79
C VAL A 423 -0.56 -12.89 20.22
N THR A 424 -0.25 -14.14 20.57
CA THR A 424 0.24 -14.51 21.91
C THR A 424 1.58 -13.82 22.22
N ALA A 425 2.52 -13.84 21.27
CA ALA A 425 3.83 -13.22 21.43
C ALA A 425 3.71 -11.70 21.64
N GLY A 426 2.94 -11.02 20.80
CA GLY A 426 2.73 -9.57 20.91
C GLY A 426 2.06 -9.18 22.22
N LEU A 427 1.03 -9.90 22.67
CA LEU A 427 0.41 -9.69 23.99
C LEU A 427 1.37 -9.92 25.16
N SER A 428 2.16 -10.99 25.10
CA SER A 428 3.15 -11.30 26.14
C SER A 428 4.22 -10.21 26.26
N HIS A 429 4.71 -9.69 25.13
CA HIS A 429 5.63 -8.56 25.12
C HIS A 429 4.98 -7.27 25.64
N LEU A 430 3.76 -6.98 25.20
CA LEU A 430 3.00 -5.81 25.64
C LEU A 430 2.72 -5.82 27.15
N GLY A 431 2.49 -7.00 27.73
CA GLY A 431 2.29 -7.20 29.17
C GLY A 431 3.58 -7.26 30.01
N ASN A 432 4.76 -7.13 29.41
CA ASN A 432 6.04 -7.17 30.13
C ASN A 432 6.54 -5.76 30.49
N TYR A 433 5.86 -5.12 31.43
CA TYR A 433 6.08 -3.72 31.79
C TYR A 433 7.50 -3.45 32.33
N LYS A 434 8.09 -4.40 33.06
CA LYS A 434 9.45 -4.26 33.57
C LYS A 434 10.49 -4.22 32.45
N LYS A 435 10.36 -5.09 31.44
CA LYS A 435 11.34 -5.18 30.34
C LYS A 435 11.33 -3.95 29.44
N TYR A 436 10.15 -3.41 29.17
CA TYR A 436 9.94 -2.31 28.22
C TYR A 436 9.72 -0.95 28.88
N ASP A 437 9.82 -0.90 30.22
CA ASP A 437 9.59 0.30 31.03
C ASP A 437 8.23 0.94 30.71
N LEU A 438 7.16 0.15 30.87
CA LEU A 438 5.78 0.55 30.64
C LEU A 438 5.03 0.69 31.97
N THR A 439 4.03 1.57 31.98
CA THR A 439 3.01 1.60 33.03
C THR A 439 1.67 1.08 32.52
N ARG A 440 1.50 1.00 31.19
CA ARG A 440 0.28 0.52 30.54
C ARG A 440 0.61 -0.08 29.17
N GLY A 441 -0.01 -1.21 28.83
CA GLY A 441 0.00 -1.77 27.48
C GLY A 441 -1.34 -1.55 26.78
N CYS A 442 -1.32 -1.22 25.48
CA CYS A 442 -2.49 -1.03 24.64
C CYS A 442 -2.40 -1.90 23.38
N LEU A 443 -3.26 -2.91 23.28
CA LEU A 443 -3.46 -3.70 22.07
C LEU A 443 -4.42 -2.95 21.16
N VAL A 444 -4.03 -2.73 19.91
CA VAL A 444 -4.89 -2.19 18.86
C VAL A 444 -5.14 -3.31 17.85
N ARG A 445 -6.38 -3.79 17.76
CA ARG A 445 -6.74 -4.95 16.93
C ARG A 445 -8.22 -4.90 16.55
N SER A 446 -8.57 -5.19 15.29
CA SER A 446 -9.97 -5.28 14.85
C SER A 446 -10.57 -6.67 15.11
N LYS A 447 -9.77 -7.72 14.91
CA LYS A 447 -10.23 -9.12 14.98
C LYS A 447 -10.35 -9.64 16.43
N PRO A 448 -11.41 -10.39 16.77
CA PRO A 448 -11.52 -11.01 18.09
C PRO A 448 -10.40 -12.03 18.33
N ILE A 449 -10.03 -12.20 19.60
CA ILE A 449 -9.17 -13.31 20.04
C ILE A 449 -10.08 -14.49 20.34
N SER A 450 -9.90 -15.59 19.62
CA SER A 450 -10.73 -16.79 19.80
C SER A 450 -10.75 -17.26 21.27
N PRO A 451 -11.92 -17.63 21.84
CA PRO A 451 -12.00 -18.23 23.16
C PRO A 451 -11.16 -19.51 23.30
N ASN A 452 -10.96 -20.23 22.20
CA ASN A 452 -10.19 -21.47 22.17
C ASN A 452 -8.67 -21.25 22.21
N ALA A 453 -8.19 -20.02 21.98
CA ALA A 453 -6.77 -19.67 22.00
C ALA A 453 -6.27 -19.42 23.44
N LYS A 454 -6.19 -20.48 24.26
CA LYS A 454 -5.88 -20.42 25.70
C LYS A 454 -4.71 -19.49 26.07
N LYS A 455 -3.56 -19.63 25.40
CA LYS A 455 -2.36 -18.80 25.68
C LYS A 455 -2.55 -17.32 25.36
N ALA A 456 -3.27 -17.02 24.27
CA ALA A 456 -3.59 -15.64 23.90
C ALA A 456 -4.59 -15.03 24.89
N GLN A 457 -5.58 -15.81 25.34
CA GLN A 457 -6.53 -15.39 26.38
C GLN A 457 -5.85 -15.16 27.73
N GLU A 458 -4.95 -16.05 28.15
CA GLU A 458 -4.13 -15.87 29.35
C GLU A 458 -3.29 -14.59 29.27
N SER A 459 -2.64 -14.36 28.12
CA SER A 459 -1.83 -13.15 27.91
C SER A 459 -2.68 -11.87 27.90
N LEU A 460 -3.88 -11.92 27.33
CA LEU A 460 -4.85 -10.82 27.36
C LEU A 460 -5.35 -10.55 28.80
N ASN A 461 -5.65 -11.59 29.57
CA ASN A 461 -6.08 -11.46 30.95
C ASN A 461 -4.96 -10.89 31.83
N ASN A 462 -3.71 -11.31 31.62
CA ASN A 462 -2.54 -10.74 32.29
C ASN A 462 -2.34 -9.26 31.94
N LEU A 463 -2.56 -8.88 30.67
CA LEU A 463 -2.52 -7.49 30.24
C LEU A 463 -3.58 -6.66 30.99
N LYS A 464 -4.84 -7.15 31.03
CA LYS A 464 -5.94 -6.48 31.74
C LYS A 464 -5.70 -6.35 33.25
N ALA A 465 -5.18 -7.40 33.89
CA ALA A 465 -4.84 -7.39 35.31
C ALA A 465 -3.76 -6.35 35.67
N GLN A 466 -2.94 -5.95 34.69
CA GLN A 466 -1.94 -4.89 34.82
C GLN A 466 -2.45 -3.55 34.22
N GLU A 467 -3.75 -3.30 34.28
CA GLU A 467 -4.37 -2.06 33.75
C GLU A 467 -4.15 -1.83 32.24
N GLY A 468 -3.78 -2.88 31.50
CA GLY A 468 -3.64 -2.84 30.06
C GLY A 468 -5.00 -2.87 29.35
N LYS A 469 -5.02 -2.40 28.11
CA LYS A 469 -6.24 -2.15 27.34
C LYS A 469 -6.20 -2.84 25.99
N TRP A 470 -7.37 -3.27 25.52
CA TRP A 470 -7.59 -3.60 24.11
C TRP A 470 -8.54 -2.57 23.51
N VAL A 471 -8.06 -1.90 22.46
CA VAL A 471 -8.84 -0.97 21.64
C VAL A 471 -9.18 -1.66 20.33
N VAL A 472 -10.49 -1.79 20.06
CA VAL A 472 -10.99 -2.29 18.77
C VAL A 472 -10.60 -1.29 17.69
N LEU A 473 -9.86 -1.75 16.69
CA LEU A 473 -9.52 -0.95 15.51
C LEU A 473 -10.71 -0.94 14.56
N LYS A 474 -11.25 0.24 14.27
CA LYS A 474 -12.31 0.43 13.28
C LYS A 474 -11.77 1.15 12.06
N THR A 475 -12.29 0.77 10.90
CA THR A 475 -11.92 1.30 9.58
C THR A 475 -12.12 2.82 9.53
N GLU A 476 -13.28 3.29 9.97
CA GLU A 476 -13.64 4.71 10.08
C GLU A 476 -12.69 5.54 10.97
N ASP A 477 -12.13 4.93 12.01
CA ASP A 477 -11.25 5.63 12.96
C ASP A 477 -9.81 5.72 12.44
N VAL A 478 -9.33 4.72 11.70
CA VAL A 478 -7.93 4.67 11.25
C VAL A 478 -7.71 5.25 9.86
N LYS A 479 -8.70 5.15 8.98
CA LYS A 479 -8.62 5.65 7.60
C LYS A 479 -8.18 7.13 7.51
N PRO A 480 -8.70 8.06 8.34
CA PRO A 480 -8.18 9.44 8.40
C PRO A 480 -6.69 9.53 8.73
N LEU A 481 -6.18 8.65 9.60
CA LEU A 481 -4.79 8.66 10.03
C LEU A 481 -3.86 8.16 8.91
N ILE A 482 -4.30 7.14 8.16
CA ILE A 482 -3.56 6.62 7.00
C ILE A 482 -3.52 7.68 5.90
N ALA A 483 -4.67 8.30 5.59
CA ALA A 483 -4.74 9.31 4.54
C ALA A 483 -3.81 10.51 4.81
N ILE A 484 -3.85 11.07 6.03
CA ILE A 484 -2.99 12.22 6.34
C ILE A 484 -1.50 11.83 6.40
N ARG A 485 -1.19 10.58 6.76
CA ARG A 485 0.16 10.05 6.69
C ARG A 485 0.64 9.95 5.24
N ALA A 486 -0.18 9.41 4.34
CA ALA A 486 0.12 9.34 2.91
C ALA A 486 0.35 10.73 2.31
N VAL A 487 -0.44 11.74 2.69
CA VAL A 487 -0.21 13.15 2.31
C VAL A 487 1.16 13.64 2.78
N TYR A 488 1.57 13.30 4.01
CA TYR A 488 2.87 13.69 4.54
C TYR A 488 4.03 13.00 3.83
N ASP A 489 3.90 11.71 3.52
CA ASP A 489 4.92 10.95 2.80
C ASP A 489 5.03 11.45 1.34
N SER A 490 3.90 11.81 0.72
CA SER A 490 3.81 12.42 -0.61
C SER A 490 3.84 13.96 -0.60
N ARG A 491 4.30 14.60 0.50
CA ARG A 491 4.24 16.08 0.65
C ARG A 491 5.00 16.82 -0.45
N GLU A 492 6.10 16.22 -0.91
CA GLU A 492 6.85 16.74 -2.04
C GLU A 492 5.97 16.68 -3.28
N ASP A 493 5.36 15.55 -3.62
CA ASP A 493 4.43 15.48 -4.73
C ASP A 493 3.26 16.46 -4.59
N TYR A 494 2.74 16.72 -3.39
CA TYR A 494 1.65 17.67 -3.17
C TYR A 494 2.07 19.15 -3.10
N GLU A 495 3.37 19.46 -3.08
CA GLU A 495 3.89 20.82 -2.81
C GLU A 495 3.41 21.39 -1.47
N LEU A 496 3.39 20.53 -0.47
CA LEU A 496 3.02 20.89 0.89
C LEU A 496 4.26 20.96 1.76
N SER A 497 4.36 22.01 2.57
CA SER A 497 5.32 22.07 3.67
C SER A 497 4.83 21.22 4.84
N GLU A 498 5.76 20.79 5.70
CA GLU A 498 5.37 20.09 6.92
C GLU A 498 4.48 20.95 7.81
N GLU A 499 4.74 22.25 7.88
CA GLU A 499 3.99 23.22 8.68
C GLU A 499 2.55 23.33 8.18
N GLN A 500 2.32 23.31 6.86
CA GLN A 500 0.96 23.31 6.31
C GLN A 500 0.17 22.08 6.75
N ILE A 501 0.81 20.90 6.73
CA ILE A 501 0.19 19.64 7.16
C ILE A 501 -0.08 19.67 8.67
N LYS A 502 0.89 20.10 9.47
CA LYS A 502 0.73 20.27 10.94
C LYS A 502 -0.40 21.23 11.29
N ASP A 503 -0.46 22.37 10.61
CA ASP A 503 -1.51 23.37 10.77
C ASP A 503 -2.89 22.82 10.38
N PHE A 504 -2.97 22.06 9.27
CA PHE A 504 -4.21 21.38 8.89
C PHE A 504 -4.67 20.37 9.95
N ILE A 505 -3.78 19.50 10.45
CA ILE A 505 -4.09 18.51 11.49
C ILE A 505 -4.60 19.21 12.76
N SER A 506 -3.96 20.30 13.15
CA SER A 506 -4.34 21.11 14.31
C SER A 506 -5.71 21.78 14.10
N LYS A 507 -5.90 22.51 13.00
CA LYS A 507 -7.15 23.27 12.72
C LYS A 507 -8.38 22.40 12.51
N THR A 508 -8.20 21.20 11.95
CA THR A 508 -9.28 20.24 11.75
C THR A 508 -9.49 19.31 12.93
N ASN A 509 -8.67 19.45 13.98
CA ASN A 509 -8.60 18.54 15.11
C ASN A 509 -8.44 17.06 14.71
N LEU A 510 -7.90 16.77 13.52
CA LEU A 510 -7.90 15.44 12.92
C LEU A 510 -7.28 14.39 13.85
N ALA A 511 -6.22 14.73 14.58
CA ALA A 511 -5.57 13.83 15.53
C ALA A 511 -6.20 13.88 16.94
N ILE A 512 -6.53 15.06 17.46
CA ILE A 512 -7.02 15.20 18.84
C ILE A 512 -8.44 14.66 19.02
N ASP A 513 -9.31 14.85 18.02
CA ASP A 513 -10.69 14.34 18.02
C ASP A 513 -10.79 12.91 17.48
N ASN A 514 -9.68 12.31 17.03
CA ASN A 514 -9.69 10.94 16.52
C ASN A 514 -10.05 9.93 17.62
N ARG A 515 -11.13 9.17 17.40
CA ARG A 515 -11.67 8.22 18.37
C ARG A 515 -10.67 7.12 18.76
N LEU A 516 -9.89 6.61 17.81
CA LEU A 516 -8.87 5.58 18.08
C LEU A 516 -7.77 6.15 18.99
N LEU A 517 -7.20 7.31 18.67
CA LEU A 517 -6.14 7.93 19.47
C LEU A 517 -6.63 8.27 20.89
N ARG A 518 -7.84 8.82 21.02
CA ARG A 518 -8.47 9.06 22.32
C ARG A 518 -8.66 7.75 23.10
N LYS A 519 -9.17 6.69 22.46
CA LYS A 519 -9.32 5.38 23.13
C LYS A 519 -7.98 4.78 23.62
N ILE A 520 -6.88 4.98 22.89
CA ILE A 520 -5.54 4.56 23.30
C ILE A 520 -5.08 5.33 24.57
N LEU A 521 -5.39 6.62 24.64
CA LEU A 521 -4.93 7.51 25.72
C LEU A 521 -5.84 7.50 26.96
N SER A 522 -7.13 7.23 26.79
CA SER A 522 -8.09 7.11 27.88
C SER A 522 -7.74 6.03 28.90
N ALA A 523 -8.28 6.19 30.11
CA ALA A 523 -8.11 5.26 31.20
C ALA A 523 -8.58 3.82 30.82
N PRO A 524 -8.03 2.78 31.48
CA PRO A 524 -8.51 1.42 31.30
C PRO A 524 -9.94 1.30 31.83
N SER A 525 -10.85 0.75 31.03
CA SER A 525 -12.20 0.36 31.47
C SER A 525 -12.23 -1.15 31.72
N VAL A 526 -12.94 -1.59 32.77
CA VAL A 526 -13.03 -3.01 33.18
C VAL A 526 -13.90 -3.85 32.22
N GLU A 527 -14.72 -3.21 31.39
CA GLU A 527 -15.67 -3.87 30.51
C GLU A 527 -15.06 -4.29 29.16
N ILE A 528 -15.44 -5.48 28.69
CA ILE A 528 -15.19 -5.94 27.32
C ILE A 528 -15.93 -4.97 26.38
N PRO A 529 -15.32 -4.47 25.30
CA PRO A 529 -16.09 -3.79 24.26
C PRO A 529 -17.19 -4.76 23.77
N GLU A 530 -18.47 -4.46 24.03
CA GLU A 530 -19.61 -5.30 23.62
C GLU A 530 -19.55 -5.63 22.11
N GLU A 531 -18.95 -4.74 21.33
CA GLU A 531 -18.72 -4.84 19.88
C GLU A 531 -17.73 -5.95 19.45
N ALA A 532 -17.07 -6.65 20.37
CA ALA A 532 -16.12 -7.74 20.08
C ALA A 532 -16.69 -9.16 20.29
N VAL A 533 -17.99 -9.28 20.61
CA VAL A 533 -18.67 -10.57 20.84
C VAL A 533 -19.42 -10.99 19.59
N HIS A 534 -18.93 -12.04 18.93
CA HIS A 534 -19.58 -12.92 17.93
C HIS A 534 -20.69 -12.31 17.04
N GLU A 535 -20.36 -11.98 15.78
CA GLU A 535 -21.25 -12.28 14.66
C GLU A 535 -21.03 -13.76 14.27
N GLU A 536 -21.76 -14.66 14.93
CA GLU A 536 -22.07 -15.99 14.40
C GLU A 536 -23.58 -16.19 14.49
N ALA A 537 -24.24 -16.10 13.34
CA ALA A 537 -25.41 -16.89 12.96
C ALA A 537 -25.38 -17.11 11.44
#